data_AF-A0A7S4PYT5-F1
#
_entry.id   AF-A0A7S4PYT5-F1
#
_cell.length_a   1.000
_cell.length_b   1.000
_cell.length_c   1.000
_cell.angle_alpha   90.00
_cell.angle_beta   90.00
_cell.angle_gamma   90.00
#
_symmetry.space_group_name_H-M   'P 1'
#
loop_
_entity.id
_entity.type
_entity.pdbx_description
1 polymer ?
#
loop_
_entity_poly.entity_id
_entity_poly.type
_entity_poly.pdbx_seq_one_letter_code
_entity_poly.pdbx_strand_id
1 'polypeptide(L)'
;GRWKKIVALCYIYNSFAAMIGSILAGLLLMLLQLDRVALLPRLEEHEVQTVGALRKNEEGMFAQIFCPFVFLVLLLYWQQIRARLGLFTASVFVDKYCIDQIDARRKDQGVKALGAFLNRSERFVILWTPRYFTRLWCTFEVASWLKLCRDARGVHFAPVSLMMGYLCAFGACASLRPLYVLFRHGLGLDSILCDAIPLCIVFAPVVFLLRHFLRDISYLPEQLRRFQLVNAQCFCCSVNHVLPATGKTLACDRTLVHETIKEWFPAHLTLLPGRRCQHL
;
A
#
# COMPACT_ATOMS: atom_id res chain seq x y z
N GLY A 1 -3.13 -0.20 -11.79
CA GLY A 1 -4.47 0.43 -11.65
C GLY A 1 -4.48 1.37 -10.45
N ARG A 2 -5.36 2.39 -10.47
CA ARG A 2 -5.50 3.38 -9.38
C ARG A 2 -5.88 2.73 -8.04
N TRP A 3 -6.72 1.70 -8.07
CA TRP A 3 -7.16 0.96 -6.89
C TRP A 3 -6.01 0.34 -6.08
N LYS A 4 -4.94 -0.16 -6.74
CA LYS A 4 -3.78 -0.75 -6.04
C LYS A 4 -3.09 0.28 -5.13
N LYS A 5 -3.05 1.55 -5.56
CA LYS A 5 -2.50 2.64 -4.75
C LYS A 5 -3.39 2.97 -3.56
N ILE A 6 -4.71 2.94 -3.74
CA ILE A 6 -5.68 3.13 -2.65
C ILE A 6 -5.51 2.03 -1.60
N VAL A 7 -5.46 0.77 -2.01
CA VAL A 7 -5.24 -0.37 -1.10
C VAL A 7 -3.89 -0.24 -0.39
N ALA A 8 -2.82 0.20 -1.08
CA ALA A 8 -1.54 0.46 -0.44
C ALA A 8 -1.63 1.57 0.63
N LEU A 9 -2.38 2.65 0.38
CA LEU A 9 -2.64 3.69 1.38
C LEU A 9 -3.45 3.15 2.57
N CYS A 10 -4.50 2.36 2.31
CA CYS A 10 -5.24 1.67 3.36
C CYS A 10 -4.30 0.82 4.23
N TYR A 11 -3.37 0.08 3.63
CA TYR A 11 -2.39 -0.69 4.38
C TYR A 11 -1.48 0.22 5.23
N ILE A 12 -0.95 1.30 4.67
CA ILE A 12 -0.05 2.22 5.39
C ILE A 12 -0.74 2.86 6.60
N TYR A 13 -2.00 3.28 6.46
CA TYR A 13 -2.69 4.06 7.50
C TYR A 13 -3.60 3.23 8.42
N ASN A 14 -4.03 2.04 8.01
CA ASN A 14 -5.06 1.26 8.71
C ASN A 14 -4.62 -0.13 9.16
N SER A 15 -3.51 -0.68 8.65
CA SER A 15 -3.09 -2.07 8.93
C SER A 15 -2.92 -2.37 10.43
N PHE A 16 -2.32 -1.45 11.18
CA PHE A 16 -2.12 -1.63 12.62
C PHE A 16 -3.46 -1.75 13.37
N ALA A 17 -4.39 -0.84 13.11
CA ALA A 17 -5.72 -0.89 13.71
C ALA A 17 -6.51 -2.12 13.26
N ALA A 18 -6.40 -2.51 11.99
CA ALA A 18 -7.01 -3.72 11.46
C ALA A 18 -6.50 -4.98 12.16
N MET A 19 -5.19 -5.08 12.38
CA MET A 19 -4.56 -6.20 13.08
C MET A 19 -5.03 -6.25 14.54
N ILE A 20 -4.91 -5.15 15.29
CA ILE A 20 -5.33 -5.11 16.69
C ILE A 20 -6.83 -5.38 16.84
N GLY A 21 -7.67 -4.73 16.03
CA GLY A 21 -9.11 -4.93 16.08
C GLY A 21 -9.54 -6.36 15.73
N SER A 22 -8.85 -7.00 14.78
CA SER A 22 -9.07 -8.41 14.44
C SER A 22 -8.67 -9.35 15.59
N ILE A 23 -7.53 -9.10 16.24
CA ILE A 23 -7.07 -9.87 17.41
C ILE A 23 -8.07 -9.71 18.57
N LEU A 24 -8.49 -8.47 18.87
CA LEU A 24 -9.47 -8.21 19.93
C LEU A 24 -10.83 -8.87 19.63
N ALA A 25 -11.28 -8.84 18.38
CA ALA A 25 -12.49 -9.56 17.96
C ALA A 25 -12.33 -11.07 18.18
N GLY A 26 -11.17 -11.65 17.84
CA GLY A 26 -10.88 -13.06 18.08
C GLY A 26 -10.88 -13.43 19.55
N LEU A 27 -10.25 -12.62 20.40
CA LEU A 27 -10.26 -12.81 21.85
C LEU A 27 -11.68 -12.73 22.41
N LEU A 28 -12.48 -11.75 21.97
CA LEU A 28 -13.88 -11.63 22.38
C LEU A 28 -14.68 -12.87 21.97
N LEU A 29 -14.55 -13.34 20.74
CA LEU A 29 -15.23 -14.53 20.25
C LEU A 29 -14.83 -15.77 21.07
N MET A 30 -13.54 -15.94 21.35
CA MET A 30 -13.05 -17.02 22.21
C MET A 30 -13.68 -16.97 23.60
N LEU A 31 -13.74 -15.79 24.22
CA LEU A 31 -14.37 -15.61 25.54
C LEU A 31 -15.87 -15.96 25.52
N LEU A 32 -16.58 -15.57 24.45
CA LEU A 32 -18.01 -15.88 24.29
C LEU A 32 -18.30 -17.36 24.06
N GLN A 33 -17.30 -18.14 23.61
CA GLN A 33 -17.38 -19.59 23.42
C GLN A 33 -16.97 -20.41 24.66
N LEU A 34 -16.41 -19.78 25.70
CA LEU A 34 -16.05 -20.48 26.94
C LEU A 34 -17.28 -21.07 27.63
N ASP A 35 -17.12 -22.24 28.25
CA ASP A 35 -18.21 -22.98 28.91
C ASP A 35 -18.97 -22.17 29.96
N ARG A 36 -18.28 -21.25 30.64
CA ARG A 36 -18.90 -20.40 31.67
C ARG A 36 -19.80 -19.30 31.10
N VAL A 37 -19.58 -18.91 29.84
CA VAL A 37 -20.29 -17.81 29.17
C VAL A 37 -21.34 -18.38 28.20
N ALA A 38 -20.96 -19.38 27.41
CA ALA A 38 -21.82 -20.18 26.53
C ALA A 38 -22.80 -19.37 25.65
N LEU A 39 -22.39 -18.17 25.22
CA LEU A 39 -23.25 -17.26 24.44
C LEU A 39 -23.14 -17.53 22.94
N LEU A 40 -22.01 -18.09 22.51
CA LEU A 40 -21.82 -18.65 21.17
C LEU A 40 -21.70 -20.17 21.24
N PRO A 41 -21.99 -20.89 20.13
CA PRO A 41 -21.76 -22.33 20.05
C PRO A 41 -20.34 -22.69 20.47
N ARG A 42 -20.23 -23.77 21.25
CA ARG A 42 -18.96 -24.27 21.77
C ARG A 42 -18.01 -24.62 20.63
N LEU A 43 -16.72 -24.66 20.98
CA LEU A 43 -15.70 -25.17 20.08
C LEU A 43 -16.06 -26.60 19.68
N GLU A 44 -16.00 -26.89 18.38
CA GLU A 44 -16.30 -28.22 17.89
C GLU A 44 -15.11 -29.12 18.22
N GLU A 45 -15.34 -30.22 18.94
CA GLU A 45 -14.32 -31.24 19.18
C GLU A 45 -14.09 -32.04 17.90
N HIS A 46 -12.86 -32.05 17.40
CA HIS A 46 -12.46 -32.94 16.32
C HIS A 46 -11.28 -33.80 16.75
N GLU A 47 -11.37 -35.10 16.45
CA GLU A 47 -10.25 -36.03 16.68
C GLU A 47 -9.26 -35.95 15.51
N VAL A 48 -8.03 -35.57 15.83
CA VAL A 48 -6.93 -35.47 14.88
C VAL A 48 -5.87 -36.51 15.26
N GLN A 49 -5.59 -37.43 14.34
CA GLN A 49 -4.51 -38.40 14.50
C GLN A 49 -3.18 -37.71 14.15
N THR A 50 -2.33 -37.48 15.16
CA THR A 50 -0.99 -36.88 15.01
C THR A 50 0.06 -37.85 15.51
N VAL A 51 0.98 -38.27 14.63
CA VAL A 51 2.16 -39.12 14.93
C VAL A 51 1.81 -40.29 15.87
N GLY A 52 0.82 -41.10 15.48
CA GLY A 52 0.42 -42.30 16.23
C GLY A 52 -0.48 -42.05 17.46
N ALA A 53 -0.80 -40.81 17.80
CA ALA A 53 -1.73 -40.48 18.88
C ALA A 53 -2.99 -39.79 18.35
N LEU A 54 -4.17 -40.21 18.82
CA LEU A 54 -5.41 -39.46 18.64
C LEU A 54 -5.44 -38.32 19.66
N ARG A 55 -5.47 -37.07 19.18
CA ARG A 55 -5.67 -35.88 20.01
C ARG A 55 -7.00 -35.24 19.66
N LYS A 56 -7.77 -34.89 20.68
CA LYS A 56 -8.95 -34.03 20.52
C LYS A 56 -8.49 -32.58 20.46
N ASN A 57 -8.83 -31.91 19.36
CA ASN A 57 -8.63 -30.47 19.22
C ASN A 57 -10.00 -29.79 19.29
N GLU A 58 -10.08 -28.71 20.07
CA GLU A 58 -11.26 -27.85 20.16
C GLU A 58 -11.02 -26.62 19.30
N GLU A 59 -11.86 -26.41 18.28
CA GLU A 59 -11.64 -25.32 17.34
C GLU A 59 -12.93 -24.55 17.01
N GLY A 60 -12.80 -23.22 16.85
CA GLY A 60 -13.93 -22.31 16.66
C GLY A 60 -14.00 -21.81 15.22
N MET A 61 -15.11 -22.11 14.53
CA MET A 61 -15.36 -21.61 13.17
C MET A 61 -15.64 -20.10 13.12
N PHE A 62 -16.18 -19.53 14.20
CA PHE A 62 -16.53 -18.10 14.25
C PHE A 62 -15.31 -17.20 14.08
N ALA A 63 -14.22 -17.46 14.80
CA ALA A 63 -13.00 -16.65 14.69
C ALA A 63 -12.41 -16.68 13.26
N GLN A 64 -12.55 -17.79 12.54
CA GLN A 64 -12.01 -17.92 11.18
C GLN A 64 -12.74 -17.06 10.15
N ILE A 65 -14.01 -16.75 10.38
CA ILE A 65 -14.82 -15.93 9.47
C ILE A 65 -14.81 -14.48 9.94
N PHE A 66 -15.05 -14.26 11.23
CA PHE A 66 -15.22 -12.92 11.79
C PHE A 66 -13.90 -12.17 11.92
N CYS A 67 -12.79 -12.82 12.31
CA CYS A 67 -11.52 -12.10 12.44
C CYS A 67 -11.06 -11.56 11.09
N PRO A 68 -11.10 -12.32 9.97
CA PRO A 68 -10.75 -11.76 8.68
C PRO A 68 -11.72 -10.68 8.20
N PHE A 69 -13.02 -10.84 8.47
CA PHE A 69 -14.02 -9.82 8.14
C PHE A 69 -13.74 -8.50 8.88
N VAL A 70 -13.53 -8.54 10.19
CA VAL A 70 -13.18 -7.37 11.01
C VAL A 70 -11.89 -6.73 10.50
N PHE A 71 -10.87 -7.54 10.19
CA PHE A 71 -9.63 -7.04 9.61
C PHE A 71 -9.88 -6.26 8.30
N LEU A 72 -10.66 -6.81 7.36
CA LEU A 72 -10.94 -6.16 6.08
C LEU A 72 -11.74 -4.87 6.26
N VAL A 73 -12.76 -4.87 7.13
CA VAL A 73 -13.57 -3.69 7.42
C VAL A 73 -12.70 -2.57 7.99
N LEU A 74 -11.86 -2.87 8.98
CA LEU A 74 -10.96 -1.88 9.56
C LEU A 74 -9.88 -1.44 8.55
N LEU A 75 -9.30 -2.37 7.79
CA LEU A 75 -8.30 -2.04 6.78
C LEU A 75 -8.84 -1.03 5.76
N LEU A 76 -10.09 -1.19 5.31
CA LEU A 76 -10.69 -0.32 4.29
C LEU A 76 -11.27 0.96 4.88
N TYR A 77 -11.89 0.90 6.06
CA TYR A 77 -12.76 1.96 6.57
C TYR A 77 -12.28 2.64 7.86
N TRP A 78 -11.11 2.29 8.41
CA TRP A 78 -10.68 2.81 9.70
C TRP A 78 -10.61 4.34 9.77
N GLN A 79 -10.15 5.03 8.72
CA GLN A 79 -10.13 6.50 8.72
C GLN A 79 -11.54 7.10 8.76
N GLN A 80 -12.51 6.51 8.06
CA GLN A 80 -13.91 6.96 8.10
C GLN A 80 -14.56 6.67 9.46
N ILE A 81 -14.26 5.51 10.06
CA ILE A 81 -14.72 5.17 11.41
C ILE A 81 -14.17 6.20 12.41
N ARG A 82 -12.87 6.50 12.37
CA ARG A 82 -12.26 7.54 13.23
C ARG A 82 -12.92 8.89 13.05
N ALA A 83 -13.16 9.33 11.81
CA ALA A 83 -13.83 10.59 11.53
C ALA A 83 -15.23 10.65 12.17
N ARG A 84 -16.02 9.58 12.03
CA ARG A 84 -17.37 9.50 12.62
C ARG A 84 -17.36 9.46 14.15
N LEU A 85 -16.29 8.95 14.75
CA LEU A 85 -16.08 8.94 16.20
C LEU A 85 -15.45 10.25 16.72
N GLY A 86 -15.25 11.27 15.87
CA GLY A 86 -14.62 12.53 16.26
C GLY A 86 -13.13 12.39 16.60
N LEU A 87 -12.49 11.29 16.19
CA LEU A 87 -11.06 11.06 16.41
C LEU A 87 -10.25 11.72 15.31
N PHE A 88 -9.02 12.12 15.64
CA PHE A 88 -8.07 12.65 14.67
C PHE A 88 -7.90 11.71 13.47
N THR A 89 -7.88 12.22 12.25
CA THR A 89 -7.65 11.43 11.03
C THR A 89 -6.40 11.92 10.31
N ALA A 90 -5.63 10.98 9.77
CA ALA A 90 -4.49 11.33 8.94
C ALA A 90 -4.98 12.05 7.67
N SER A 91 -4.46 13.25 7.41
CA SER A 91 -4.70 13.99 6.18
C SER A 91 -3.56 13.72 5.21
N VAL A 92 -3.90 13.43 3.95
CA VAL A 92 -2.91 13.13 2.91
C VAL A 92 -3.09 14.12 1.77
N PHE A 93 -2.01 14.83 1.46
CA PHE A 93 -1.93 15.67 0.26
C PHE A 93 -1.64 14.78 -0.96
N VAL A 94 -2.42 14.92 -2.02
CA VAL A 94 -2.22 14.20 -3.28
C VAL A 94 -2.26 15.20 -4.43
N ASP A 95 -1.09 15.46 -5.02
CA ASP A 95 -0.84 16.42 -6.09
C ASP A 95 -1.96 16.50 -7.14
N LYS A 96 -2.35 15.35 -7.68
CA LYS A 96 -3.28 15.21 -8.79
C LYS A 96 -4.70 15.68 -8.45
N TYR A 97 -5.07 15.62 -7.18
CA TYR A 97 -6.39 16.06 -6.70
C TYR A 97 -6.36 17.47 -6.11
N CYS A 98 -5.20 17.90 -5.61
CA CYS A 98 -5.03 19.20 -4.96
C CYS A 98 -4.59 20.31 -5.93
N ILE A 99 -3.97 19.96 -7.05
CA ILE A 99 -3.52 20.90 -8.09
C ILE A 99 -4.46 20.81 -9.28
N ASP A 100 -5.00 21.96 -9.71
CA ASP A 100 -5.87 22.04 -10.86
C ASP A 100 -5.16 21.53 -12.13
N GLN A 101 -5.75 20.54 -12.79
CA GLN A 101 -5.15 19.91 -13.96
C GLN A 101 -5.50 20.65 -15.27
N ILE A 102 -6.52 21.53 -15.24
CA ILE A 102 -7.15 22.15 -16.41
C ILE A 102 -6.82 23.65 -16.47
N ASP A 103 -7.04 24.40 -15.40
CA ASP A 103 -6.80 25.84 -15.35
C ASP A 103 -5.31 26.14 -15.14
N ALA A 104 -4.67 26.77 -16.12
CA ALA A 104 -3.24 27.05 -16.09
C ALA A 104 -2.82 27.98 -14.94
N ARG A 105 -3.66 28.96 -14.57
CA ARG A 105 -3.35 29.92 -13.50
C ARG A 105 -3.46 29.26 -12.14
N ARG A 106 -4.52 28.46 -11.93
CA ARG A 106 -4.69 27.68 -10.69
C ARG A 106 -3.64 26.58 -10.56
N LYS A 107 -3.23 25.96 -11.68
CA LYS A 107 -2.13 25.02 -11.72
C LYS A 107 -0.83 25.68 -11.25
N ASP A 108 -0.46 26.82 -11.83
CA ASP A 108 0.74 27.57 -11.43
C ASP A 108 0.71 27.93 -9.93
N GLN A 109 -0.41 28.43 -9.43
CA GLN A 109 -0.61 28.70 -7.99
C GLN A 109 -0.46 27.44 -7.14
N GLY A 110 -1.05 26.31 -7.55
CA GLY A 110 -0.96 25.03 -6.87
C GLY A 110 0.47 24.46 -6.85
N VAL A 111 1.20 24.60 -7.96
CA VAL A 111 2.62 24.19 -8.07
C VAL A 111 3.49 25.05 -7.16
N LYS A 112 3.27 26.37 -7.12
CA LYS A 112 3.98 27.27 -6.18
C LYS A 112 3.69 26.94 -4.72
N ALA A 113 2.46 26.51 -4.42
CA ALA A 113 2.08 26.07 -3.08
C ALA A 113 2.64 24.69 -2.69
N LEU A 114 3.09 23.86 -3.65
CA LEU A 114 3.59 22.51 -3.39
C LEU A 114 4.69 22.49 -2.33
N GLY A 115 5.64 23.43 -2.41
CA GLY A 115 6.73 23.56 -1.44
C GLY A 115 6.21 23.78 -0.02
N ALA A 116 5.15 24.58 0.15
CA ALA A 116 4.54 24.83 1.46
C ALA A 116 3.87 23.57 2.02
N PHE A 117 3.15 22.80 1.19
CA PHE A 117 2.56 21.53 1.60
C PHE A 117 3.63 20.52 2.01
N LEU A 118 4.69 20.36 1.21
CA LEU A 118 5.78 19.44 1.52
C LEU A 118 6.52 19.85 2.81
N ASN A 119 6.74 21.15 3.03
CA ASN A 119 7.39 21.64 4.24
C ASN A 119 6.56 21.39 5.51
N ARG A 120 5.23 21.49 5.42
CA ARG A 120 4.30 21.19 6.52
C ARG A 120 3.98 19.69 6.68
N SER A 121 4.36 18.85 5.72
CA SER A 121 4.07 17.42 5.75
C SER A 121 5.02 16.67 6.67
N GLU A 122 4.49 15.88 7.59
CA GLU A 122 5.28 15.06 8.53
C GLU A 122 6.08 13.97 7.82
N ARG A 123 5.51 13.36 6.78
CA ARG A 123 6.09 12.23 6.05
C ARG A 123 5.83 12.35 4.56
N PHE A 124 6.75 11.84 3.75
CA PHE A 124 6.63 11.76 2.29
C PHE A 124 6.48 10.31 1.85
N VAL A 125 5.28 9.93 1.41
CA VAL A 125 4.95 8.53 1.08
C VAL A 125 5.11 8.30 -0.43
N ILE A 126 6.10 7.50 -0.80
CA ILE A 126 6.36 7.07 -2.18
C ILE A 126 5.64 5.75 -2.41
N LEU A 127 4.46 5.79 -3.05
CA LEU A 127 3.78 4.59 -3.56
C LEU A 127 4.50 4.08 -4.80
N TRP A 128 5.56 3.30 -4.57
CA TRP A 128 6.51 2.93 -5.59
C TRP A 128 5.96 1.87 -6.56
N THR A 129 6.28 2.09 -7.82
CA THR A 129 6.16 1.13 -8.92
C THR A 129 7.39 1.27 -9.81
N PRO A 130 7.71 0.30 -10.67
CA PRO A 130 8.83 0.42 -11.61
C PRO A 130 8.78 1.66 -12.53
N ARG A 131 7.59 2.28 -12.69
CA ARG A 131 7.38 3.51 -13.47
C ARG A 131 7.40 4.78 -12.61
N TYR A 132 7.82 4.71 -11.34
CA TYR A 132 7.78 5.88 -10.46
C TYR A 132 8.77 6.95 -10.94
N PHE A 133 10.04 6.59 -11.09
CA PHE A 133 11.11 7.49 -11.50
C PHE A 133 11.11 7.80 -13.01
N THR A 134 10.17 7.24 -13.78
CA THR A 134 9.96 7.64 -15.17
C THR A 134 8.95 8.77 -15.33
N ARG A 135 8.32 9.25 -14.24
CA ARG A 135 7.26 10.28 -14.28
C ARG A 135 7.79 11.60 -13.76
N LEU A 136 7.70 12.64 -14.58
CA LEU A 136 8.25 13.97 -14.30
C LEU A 136 7.78 14.55 -12.96
N TRP A 137 6.48 14.56 -12.71
CA TRP A 137 5.90 15.09 -11.47
C TRP A 137 6.38 14.33 -10.23
N CYS A 138 6.44 13.00 -10.30
CA CYS A 138 6.92 12.19 -9.17
C CYS A 138 8.39 12.43 -8.84
N THR A 139 9.23 12.66 -9.85
CA THR A 139 10.64 13.02 -9.66
C THR A 139 10.79 14.45 -9.14
N PHE A 140 9.92 15.35 -9.56
CA PHE A 140 9.88 16.73 -9.07
C PHE A 140 9.48 16.81 -7.59
N GLU A 141 8.54 15.99 -7.13
CA GLU A 141 8.18 15.88 -5.71
C GLU A 141 9.37 15.42 -4.85
N VAL A 142 10.11 14.41 -5.31
CA VAL A 142 11.34 13.94 -4.63
C VAL A 142 12.39 15.05 -4.58
N ALA A 143 12.63 15.73 -5.71
CA ALA A 143 13.56 16.86 -5.77
C ALA A 143 13.15 18.00 -4.83
N SER A 144 11.86 18.30 -4.75
CA SER A 144 11.30 19.31 -3.84
C SER A 144 11.51 18.94 -2.38
N TRP A 145 11.27 17.68 -2.01
CA TRP A 145 11.51 17.18 -0.65
C TRP A 145 12.98 17.32 -0.24
N LEU A 146 13.90 16.97 -1.16
CA LEU A 146 15.35 17.11 -0.95
C LEU A 146 15.76 18.58 -0.86
N LYS A 147 15.20 19.46 -1.69
CA LYS A 147 15.49 20.90 -1.68
C LYS A 147 15.07 21.56 -0.37
N LEU A 148 13.97 21.11 0.22
CA LEU A 148 13.51 21.56 1.54
C LEU A 148 14.33 20.96 2.69
N CYS A 149 15.40 20.22 2.39
CA CYS A 149 16.32 19.62 3.36
C CYS A 149 15.61 18.74 4.38
N ARG A 150 14.51 18.12 3.95
CA ARG A 150 13.74 17.20 4.76
C ARG A 150 14.52 15.90 4.90
N ASP A 151 14.45 15.32 6.09
CA ASP A 151 15.16 14.09 6.41
C ASP A 151 14.70 12.94 5.50
N ALA A 152 15.67 12.15 5.01
CA ALA A 152 15.39 10.91 4.29
C ALA A 152 14.59 9.92 5.14
N ARG A 153 14.71 9.95 6.48
CA ARG A 153 13.87 9.17 7.40
C ARG A 153 12.40 9.54 7.34
N GLY A 154 12.08 10.75 6.90
CA GLY A 154 10.70 11.18 6.65
C GLY A 154 10.11 10.59 5.36
N VAL A 155 10.93 9.96 4.51
CA VAL A 155 10.48 9.31 3.27
C VAL A 155 10.08 7.86 3.55
N HIS A 156 8.80 7.57 3.39
CA HIS A 156 8.28 6.20 3.47
C HIS A 156 8.15 5.61 2.07
N PHE A 157 9.05 4.68 1.74
CA PHE A 157 9.05 3.99 0.46
C PHE A 157 8.14 2.75 0.53
N ALA A 158 7.01 2.77 -0.17
CA ALA A 158 5.98 1.74 -0.10
C ALA A 158 5.75 1.08 -1.47
N PRO A 159 6.36 -0.09 -1.74
CA PRO A 159 6.13 -0.84 -2.96
C PRO A 159 4.68 -1.32 -3.06
N VAL A 160 3.98 -0.91 -4.12
CA VAL A 160 2.55 -1.25 -4.28
C VAL A 160 2.33 -2.76 -4.42
N SER A 161 3.25 -3.48 -5.07
CA SER A 161 3.18 -4.94 -5.24
C SER A 161 3.31 -5.71 -3.92
N LEU A 162 4.11 -5.20 -2.96
CA LEU A 162 4.25 -5.80 -1.63
C LEU A 162 2.92 -5.74 -0.87
N MET A 163 2.23 -4.61 -0.90
CA MET A 163 0.92 -4.45 -0.22
C MET A 163 -0.15 -5.35 -0.83
N MET A 164 -0.11 -5.59 -2.15
CA MET A 164 -0.98 -6.61 -2.76
C MET A 164 -0.59 -8.01 -2.29
N GLY A 165 0.71 -8.30 -2.18
CA GLY A 165 1.22 -9.56 -1.65
C GLY A 165 0.70 -9.85 -0.24
N TYR A 166 0.72 -8.87 0.66
CA TYR A 166 0.16 -9.02 2.00
C TYR A 166 -1.35 -9.28 1.99
N LEU A 167 -2.12 -8.57 1.16
CA LEU A 167 -3.56 -8.81 1.06
C LEU A 167 -3.87 -10.21 0.52
N CYS A 168 -3.10 -10.67 -0.47
CA CYS A 168 -3.21 -12.04 -0.99
C CYS A 168 -2.79 -13.08 0.05
N ALA A 169 -1.71 -12.86 0.80
CA ALA A 169 -1.26 -13.75 1.86
C ALA A 169 -2.29 -13.86 2.99
N PHE A 170 -2.89 -12.74 3.38
CA PHE A 170 -3.97 -12.71 4.34
C PHE A 170 -5.21 -13.47 3.83
N GLY A 171 -5.65 -13.20 2.60
CA GLY A 171 -6.78 -13.91 1.99
C GLY A 171 -6.50 -15.42 1.85
N ALA A 172 -5.25 -15.78 1.59
CA ALA A 172 -4.78 -17.15 1.53
C ALA A 172 -4.88 -17.85 2.90
N CYS A 173 -4.33 -17.25 3.96
CA CYS A 173 -4.44 -17.77 5.31
C CYS A 173 -5.90 -17.90 5.77
N ALA A 174 -6.75 -16.93 5.43
CA ALA A 174 -8.17 -16.93 5.79
C ALA A 174 -8.98 -18.02 5.06
N SER A 175 -8.57 -18.42 3.85
CA SER A 175 -9.31 -19.40 3.02
C SER A 175 -8.83 -20.84 3.17
N LEU A 176 -7.64 -21.07 3.72
CA LEU A 176 -6.97 -22.37 3.74
C LEU A 176 -7.80 -23.45 4.44
N ARG A 177 -8.38 -23.14 5.59
CA ARG A 177 -9.16 -24.10 6.38
C ARG A 177 -10.56 -24.38 5.83
N PRO A 178 -11.37 -23.38 5.46
CA PRO A 178 -12.64 -23.64 4.78
C PRO A 178 -12.45 -24.50 3.52
N LEU A 179 -11.39 -24.23 2.74
CA LEU A 179 -11.04 -25.04 1.58
C LEU A 179 -10.64 -26.45 1.98
N TYR A 180 -9.79 -26.63 2.99
CA TYR A 180 -9.43 -27.95 3.51
C TYR A 180 -10.67 -28.79 3.89
N VAL A 181 -11.61 -28.21 4.66
CA VAL A 181 -12.85 -28.88 5.06
C VAL A 181 -13.70 -29.25 3.83
N LEU A 182 -13.83 -28.33 2.87
CA LEU A 182 -14.58 -28.57 1.63
C LEU A 182 -13.97 -29.71 0.81
N PHE A 183 -12.64 -29.76 0.66
CA PHE A 183 -11.96 -30.81 -0.10
C PHE A 183 -12.08 -32.17 0.60
N ARG A 184 -11.90 -32.22 1.92
CA ARG A 184 -11.97 -33.46 2.70
C ARG A 184 -13.37 -34.06 2.73
N HIS A 185 -14.38 -33.26 3.11
CA HIS A 185 -15.75 -33.75 3.27
C HIS A 185 -16.58 -33.74 1.98
N GLY A 186 -16.30 -32.80 1.06
CA GLY A 186 -17.08 -32.64 -0.17
C GLY A 186 -16.68 -33.58 -1.30
N LEU A 187 -15.41 -34.00 -1.37
CA LEU A 187 -14.90 -34.85 -2.45
C LEU A 187 -14.63 -36.30 -2.01
N GLY A 188 -14.67 -36.60 -0.70
CA GLY A 188 -14.51 -37.97 -0.18
C GLY A 188 -13.14 -38.59 -0.46
N LEU A 189 -12.10 -37.75 -0.57
CA LEU A 189 -10.73 -38.18 -0.85
C LEU A 189 -9.89 -38.07 0.42
N ASP A 190 -9.46 -39.20 0.97
CA ASP A 190 -8.61 -39.28 2.18
C ASP A 190 -7.14 -39.55 1.79
N SER A 191 -6.49 -38.60 1.10
CA SER A 191 -5.09 -38.75 0.70
C SER A 191 -4.28 -37.47 0.93
N ILE A 192 -2.95 -37.61 1.06
CA ILE A 192 -2.01 -36.48 1.21
C ILE A 192 -2.14 -35.43 0.09
N LEU A 193 -2.66 -35.83 -1.07
CA LEU A 193 -2.95 -34.94 -2.19
C LEU A 193 -4.07 -33.94 -1.87
N CYS A 194 -5.01 -34.30 -1.00
CA CYS A 194 -6.14 -33.45 -0.60
C CYS A 194 -5.71 -32.30 0.31
N ASP A 195 -4.59 -32.47 1.01
CA ASP A 195 -4.01 -31.44 1.87
C ASP A 195 -3.07 -30.53 1.05
N ALA A 196 -2.32 -31.13 0.12
CA ALA A 196 -1.33 -30.42 -0.69
C ALA A 196 -1.96 -29.52 -1.77
N ILE A 197 -3.05 -29.93 -2.41
CA ILE A 197 -3.67 -29.18 -3.53
C ILE A 197 -4.24 -27.82 -3.06
N PRO A 198 -5.08 -27.73 -2.02
CA PRO A 198 -5.60 -26.44 -1.54
C PRO A 198 -4.49 -25.50 -1.11
N LEU A 199 -3.48 -26.02 -0.41
CA LEU A 199 -2.31 -25.26 0.00
C LEU A 199 -1.60 -24.62 -1.21
N CYS A 200 -1.33 -25.41 -2.25
CA CYS A 200 -0.70 -24.93 -3.48
C CYS A 200 -1.55 -23.88 -4.21
N ILE A 201 -2.86 -24.12 -4.36
CA ILE A 201 -3.79 -23.18 -5.02
C ILE A 201 -3.82 -21.84 -4.28
N VAL A 202 -3.86 -21.90 -2.95
CA VAL A 202 -3.98 -20.75 -2.07
C VAL A 202 -2.69 -19.93 -2.02
N PHE A 203 -1.52 -20.57 -1.98
CA PHE A 203 -0.22 -19.87 -1.88
C PHE A 203 0.41 -19.51 -3.23
N ALA A 204 0.04 -20.15 -4.34
CA ALA A 204 0.62 -19.85 -5.66
C ALA A 204 0.51 -18.35 -6.05
N PRO A 205 -0.63 -17.66 -5.86
CA PRO A 205 -0.73 -16.22 -6.13
C PRO A 205 0.21 -15.37 -5.26
N VAL A 206 0.38 -15.76 -3.99
CA VAL A 206 1.28 -15.07 -3.04
C VAL A 206 2.72 -15.18 -3.52
N VAL A 207 3.15 -16.39 -3.88
CA VAL A 207 4.50 -16.65 -4.41
C VAL A 207 4.72 -15.89 -5.73
N PHE A 208 3.73 -15.90 -6.64
CA PHE A 208 3.81 -15.17 -7.90
C PHE A 208 3.99 -13.65 -7.68
N LEU A 209 3.19 -13.05 -6.78
CA LEU A 209 3.29 -11.63 -6.45
C LEU A 209 4.60 -11.28 -5.75
N LEU A 210 5.08 -12.14 -4.83
CA LEU A 210 6.35 -11.95 -4.16
C LEU A 210 7.52 -12.00 -5.14
N ARG A 211 7.52 -12.97 -6.07
CA ARG A 211 8.53 -13.04 -7.14
C ARG A 211 8.51 -11.80 -8.02
N HIS A 212 7.32 -11.35 -8.42
CA HIS A 212 7.16 -10.11 -9.19
C HIS A 212 7.71 -8.89 -8.44
N PHE A 213 7.39 -8.77 -7.15
CA PHE A 213 7.89 -7.71 -6.28
C PHE A 213 9.42 -7.73 -6.12
N LEU A 214 10.01 -8.89 -5.83
CA LEU A 214 11.45 -9.05 -5.67
C LEU A 214 12.19 -8.69 -6.96
N ARG A 215 11.66 -9.13 -8.10
CA ARG A 215 12.18 -8.77 -9.41
C ARG A 215 12.12 -7.25 -9.63
N ASP A 216 10.98 -6.63 -9.35
CA ASP A 216 10.83 -5.18 -9.48
C ASP A 216 11.87 -4.44 -8.60
N ILE A 217 12.02 -4.84 -7.33
CA ILE A 217 13.01 -4.23 -6.42
C ILE A 217 14.44 -4.42 -6.91
N SER A 218 14.78 -5.56 -7.51
CA SER A 218 16.15 -5.80 -8.00
C SER A 218 16.60 -4.81 -9.07
N TYR A 219 15.67 -4.21 -9.83
CA TYR A 219 15.97 -3.19 -10.83
C TYR A 219 16.05 -1.77 -10.29
N LEU A 220 15.57 -1.53 -9.07
CA LEU A 220 15.49 -0.19 -8.49
C LEU A 220 16.88 0.49 -8.33
N PRO A 221 17.92 -0.17 -7.81
CA PRO A 221 19.24 0.47 -7.68
C PRO A 221 19.80 0.92 -9.03
N GLU A 222 19.69 0.09 -10.06
CA GLU A 222 20.17 0.44 -11.39
C GLU A 222 19.33 1.53 -12.04
N GLN A 223 18.01 1.51 -11.82
CA GLN A 223 17.12 2.58 -12.25
C GLN A 223 17.51 3.93 -11.62
N LEU A 224 17.84 3.96 -10.33
CA LEU A 224 18.29 5.18 -9.65
C LEU A 224 19.68 5.61 -10.12
N ARG A 225 20.60 4.67 -10.37
CA ARG A 225 21.95 4.96 -10.86
C ARG A 225 21.95 5.57 -12.25
N ARG A 226 21.09 5.09 -13.14
CA ARG A 226 20.94 5.58 -14.52
C ARG A 226 19.90 6.69 -14.65
N PHE A 227 19.28 7.11 -13.54
CA PHE A 227 18.20 8.09 -13.59
C PHE A 227 18.71 9.43 -14.13
N GLN A 228 18.00 9.96 -15.10
CA GLN A 228 18.21 11.32 -15.61
C GLN A 228 16.86 12.01 -15.76
N LEU A 229 16.74 13.21 -15.20
CA LEU A 229 15.51 14.00 -15.26
C LEU A 229 15.03 14.23 -16.70
N VAL A 230 15.96 14.42 -17.64
CA VAL A 230 15.66 14.66 -19.06
C VAL A 230 14.82 13.52 -19.68
N ASN A 231 14.98 12.30 -19.19
CA ASN A 231 14.28 11.11 -19.68
C ASN A 231 12.91 10.90 -19.00
N ALA A 232 12.56 11.70 -17.98
CA ALA A 232 11.28 11.59 -17.31
C ALA A 232 10.12 11.98 -18.25
N GLN A 233 9.01 11.26 -18.18
CA GLN A 233 7.84 11.42 -19.05
C GLN A 233 6.83 12.40 -18.44
N CYS A 234 6.26 13.25 -19.30
CA CYS A 234 5.22 14.25 -19.00
C CYS A 234 3.95 13.94 -19.82
N PHE A 235 2.77 14.09 -19.21
CA PHE A 235 1.51 13.89 -19.92
C PHE A 235 1.32 14.93 -21.04
N CYS A 236 1.59 16.21 -20.75
CA CYS A 236 1.46 17.30 -21.73
C CYS A 236 2.23 17.00 -23.03
N CYS A 237 3.44 16.46 -22.91
CA CYS A 237 4.30 16.09 -24.04
C CYS A 237 3.74 14.90 -24.84
N SER A 238 3.16 13.90 -24.15
CA SER A 238 2.60 12.71 -24.80
C SER A 238 1.34 12.97 -25.63
N VAL A 239 0.67 14.11 -25.39
CA VAL A 239 -0.53 14.54 -26.13
C VAL A 239 -0.24 15.75 -27.02
N ASN A 240 1.03 16.00 -27.36
CA ASN A 240 1.47 17.14 -28.17
C ASN A 240 0.94 18.49 -27.66
N HIS A 241 0.85 18.65 -26.34
CA HIS A 241 0.35 19.85 -25.67
C HIS A 241 -1.10 20.23 -26.04
N VAL A 242 -1.93 19.26 -26.44
CA VAL A 242 -3.36 19.46 -26.71
C VAL A 242 -4.17 18.45 -25.91
N LEU A 243 -5.12 18.92 -25.11
CA LEU A 243 -6.02 18.05 -24.33
C LEU A 243 -6.94 17.26 -25.28
N PRO A 244 -6.90 15.91 -25.27
CA PRO A 244 -7.71 15.12 -26.20
C PRO A 244 -9.21 15.29 -26.02
N ALA A 245 -9.67 15.58 -24.80
CA ALA A 245 -11.09 15.71 -24.50
C ALA A 245 -11.68 17.08 -24.86
N THR A 246 -10.88 18.15 -24.85
CA THR A 246 -11.38 19.53 -24.96
C THR A 246 -10.73 20.34 -26.07
N GLY A 247 -9.68 19.82 -26.71
CA GLY A 247 -8.89 20.55 -27.72
C GLY A 247 -8.09 21.73 -27.18
N LYS A 248 -8.08 21.96 -25.86
CA LYS A 248 -7.38 23.10 -25.24
C LYS A 248 -5.87 22.87 -25.23
N THR A 249 -5.11 23.91 -25.53
CA THR A 249 -3.64 23.90 -25.44
C THR A 249 -3.18 23.81 -23.98
N LEU A 250 -2.15 23.00 -23.73
CA LEU A 250 -1.52 22.80 -22.43
C LEU A 250 -0.16 23.50 -22.40
N ALA A 251 0.14 24.17 -21.30
CA ALA A 251 1.51 24.57 -21.00
C ALA A 251 2.42 23.33 -20.85
N CYS A 252 3.69 23.47 -21.18
CA CYS A 252 4.66 22.39 -21.06
C CYS A 252 5.15 22.23 -19.62
N ASP A 253 4.69 21.18 -18.93
CA ASP A 253 5.14 20.84 -17.57
C ASP A 253 6.67 20.60 -17.51
N ARG A 254 7.26 20.07 -18.60
CA ARG A 254 8.70 19.78 -18.65
C ARG A 254 9.53 21.04 -18.53
N THR A 255 9.18 22.09 -19.26
CA THR A 255 9.90 23.37 -19.23
C THR A 255 9.90 23.93 -17.81
N LEU A 256 8.72 24.03 -17.21
CA LEU A 256 8.52 24.50 -15.84
C LEU A 256 9.37 23.72 -14.81
N VAL A 257 9.29 22.39 -14.83
CA VAL A 257 10.02 21.53 -13.88
C VAL A 257 11.53 21.64 -14.08
N HIS A 258 12.02 21.69 -15.32
CA HIS A 258 13.44 21.79 -15.60
C HIS A 258 14.03 23.14 -15.18
N GLU A 259 13.34 24.24 -15.44
CA GLU A 259 13.75 25.59 -15.01
C GLU A 259 13.83 25.65 -13.49
N THR A 260 12.77 25.19 -12.82
CA THR A 260 12.70 25.13 -11.35
C THR A 260 13.83 24.29 -10.75
N ILE A 261 14.11 23.11 -11.31
CA ILE A 261 15.20 22.25 -10.81
C ILE A 261 16.58 22.87 -11.05
N LYS A 262 16.80 23.54 -12.20
CA LYS A 262 18.06 24.25 -12.48
C LYS A 262 18.31 25.37 -11.47
N GLU A 263 17.27 26.11 -11.11
CA GLU A 263 17.34 27.14 -10.06
C GLU A 263 17.64 26.54 -8.69
N TRP A 264 17.04 25.40 -8.36
CA TRP A 264 17.20 24.77 -7.05
C TRP A 264 18.54 24.07 -6.83
N PHE A 265 19.08 23.45 -7.89
CA PHE A 265 20.28 22.63 -7.89
C PHE A 265 21.27 23.09 -8.97
N PRO A 266 21.89 24.27 -8.81
CA PRO A 266 22.89 24.74 -9.76
C PRO A 266 24.12 23.83 -9.74
N ALA A 267 24.79 23.69 -10.89
CA ALA A 267 25.83 22.67 -11.15
C ALA A 267 27.04 22.64 -10.19
N HIS A 268 27.22 23.67 -9.36
CA HIS A 268 28.30 23.75 -8.36
C HIS A 268 27.92 23.18 -6.98
N LEU A 269 26.64 22.88 -6.75
CA LEU A 269 26.16 22.24 -5.51
C LEU A 269 26.24 20.72 -5.66
N THR A 270 27.43 20.17 -5.49
CA THR A 270 27.57 18.75 -5.15
C THR A 270 26.83 18.54 -3.83
N LEU A 271 25.81 17.69 -3.81
CA LEU A 271 25.10 17.27 -2.60
C LEU A 271 26.09 16.50 -1.71
N LEU A 272 26.95 17.25 -0.99
CA LEU A 272 27.88 16.70 -0.03
C LEU A 272 27.06 16.17 1.16
N PRO A 273 27.23 14.90 1.55
CA PRO A 273 26.59 14.38 2.74
C PRO A 273 27.07 15.19 3.95
N GLY A 274 26.15 15.94 4.58
CA GLY A 274 26.42 16.67 5.81
C GLY A 274 26.44 18.20 5.73
N ARG A 275 26.21 18.85 4.57
CA ARG A 275 25.92 20.29 4.59
C ARG A 275 24.52 20.51 5.18
N ARG A 276 24.48 20.93 6.44
CA ARG A 276 23.33 21.64 7.03
C ARG A 276 22.95 22.75 6.06
N CYS A 277 21.74 22.68 5.52
CA CYS A 277 21.19 23.72 4.67
C CYS A 277 21.22 25.04 5.41
N GLN A 278 22.16 25.88 5.04
CA GLN A 278 22.21 27.26 5.50
C GLN A 278 21.14 28.02 4.74
N HIS A 279 20.16 28.50 5.52
CA HIS A 279 19.25 29.61 5.25
C HIS A 279 18.36 29.49 4.00
N LEU A 280 17.14 29.02 4.25
CA LEU A 280 15.94 29.71 3.77
C LEU A 280 15.54 30.74 4.84
#